data_AF-A0A564Z3G3-F1
#
_entry.id   AF-A0A564Z3G3-F1
#
_cell.length_a   1.000
_cell.length_b   1.000
_cell.length_c   1.000
_cell.angle_alpha   90.00
_cell.angle_beta   90.00
_cell.angle_gamma   90.00
#
_symmetry.space_group_name_H-M   'P 1'
#
loop_
_entity.id
_entity.type
_entity.pdbx_description
1 polymer ?
#
loop_
_entity_poly.entity_id
_entity_poly.type
_entity_poly.pdbx_seq_one_letter_code
_entity_poly.pdbx_strand_id
1 'polypeptide(L)'
;MSDDEQPQHPDGDISEVRLKMEEDARKRKERAEEEWREYEEIRRAEREKEEEEIRQLRERRERRKKERAEEEARLAEARAIEEQKRRAEDEERQRKKREEEQRKREERERKRQEFAEMSKMTTRRNFVINKKAGSVEQVEEVKHEEVQKSKEQLEAERKAILEQRIQPLQIDGLKGEQLRAKAKELNDIIMRLEGDKYDLEQRFTRQSYDMQELAERARQMNKG
;
A
#
# COMPACT_ATOMS: atom_id res chain seq x y z
N MET A 1 -51.05 81.61 -67.98
CA MET A 1 -51.80 80.38 -67.66
C MET A 1 -50.81 79.41 -67.04
N SER A 2 -51.26 78.71 -66.02
CA SER A 2 -50.51 78.06 -64.94
C SER A 2 -49.58 76.92 -65.34
N ASP A 3 -48.51 76.79 -64.56
CA ASP A 3 -47.89 75.60 -63.95
C ASP A 3 -48.20 74.21 -64.54
N ASP A 4 -47.15 73.40 -64.78
CA ASP A 4 -46.69 72.37 -63.82
C ASP A 4 -45.56 71.54 -64.47
N GLU A 5 -44.30 71.92 -64.22
CA GLU A 5 -43.13 71.11 -64.58
C GLU A 5 -42.80 70.24 -63.35
N GLN A 6 -43.35 69.02 -63.31
CA GLN A 6 -43.10 68.09 -62.20
C GLN A 6 -41.63 67.66 -62.17
N PRO A 7 -40.93 67.78 -61.02
CA PRO A 7 -39.59 67.24 -60.88
C PRO A 7 -39.69 65.71 -60.79
N GLN A 8 -38.94 65.01 -61.66
CA GLN A 8 -38.77 63.56 -61.51
C GLN A 8 -37.96 63.29 -60.24
N HIS A 9 -38.65 62.76 -59.22
CA HIS A 9 -38.06 62.39 -57.95
C HIS A 9 -37.18 61.14 -58.08
N PRO A 10 -35.94 61.12 -57.51
CA PRO A 10 -35.01 60.00 -57.53
C PRO A 10 -35.28 59.00 -56.38
N ASP A 11 -36.55 58.70 -56.11
CA ASP A 11 -36.94 57.93 -54.91
C ASP A 11 -36.67 56.42 -55.05
N GLY A 12 -36.40 55.93 -56.27
CA GLY A 12 -36.07 54.53 -56.57
C GLY A 12 -34.67 54.10 -56.13
N ASP A 13 -33.65 54.94 -56.39
CA ASP A 13 -32.24 54.62 -56.07
C ASP A 13 -31.96 54.61 -54.55
N ILE A 14 -32.64 55.47 -53.80
CA ILE A 14 -32.52 55.54 -52.33
C ILE A 14 -33.12 54.28 -51.67
N SER A 15 -34.16 53.71 -52.28
CA SER A 15 -34.82 52.48 -51.83
C SER A 15 -33.95 51.24 -52.04
N GLU A 16 -33.34 51.11 -53.24
CA GLU A 16 -32.42 49.99 -53.54
C GLU A 16 -31.14 50.04 -52.69
N VAL A 17 -30.56 51.23 -52.48
CA VAL A 17 -29.39 51.40 -51.61
C VAL A 17 -29.72 51.03 -50.16
N ARG A 18 -30.92 51.38 -49.67
CA ARG A 18 -31.39 51.01 -48.33
C ARG A 18 -31.61 49.51 -48.17
N LEU A 19 -32.23 48.86 -49.16
CA LEU A 19 -32.39 47.39 -49.21
C LEU A 19 -31.04 46.67 -49.20
N LYS A 20 -30.07 47.14 -49.98
CA LYS A 20 -28.72 46.58 -50.02
C LYS A 20 -27.96 46.75 -48.69
N MET A 21 -28.10 47.92 -48.04
CA MET A 21 -27.55 48.13 -46.71
C MET A 21 -28.18 47.22 -45.65
N GLU A 22 -29.50 46.98 -45.72
CA GLU A 22 -30.19 46.06 -44.83
C GLU A 22 -29.76 44.60 -45.04
N GLU A 23 -29.58 44.19 -46.29
CA GLU A 23 -29.05 42.86 -46.61
C GLU A 23 -27.60 42.68 -46.12
N ASP A 24 -26.75 43.69 -46.29
CA ASP A 24 -25.38 43.70 -45.78
C ASP A 24 -25.33 43.70 -44.24
N ALA A 25 -26.25 44.42 -43.58
CA ALA A 25 -26.40 44.37 -42.14
C ALA A 25 -26.84 42.99 -41.65
N ARG A 26 -27.78 42.35 -42.36
CA ARG A 26 -28.22 40.97 -42.07
C ARG A 26 -27.07 39.98 -42.23
N LYS A 27 -26.30 40.06 -43.32
CA LYS A 27 -25.12 39.22 -43.56
C LYS A 27 -23.99 39.44 -42.55
N ARG A 28 -23.84 40.66 -42.01
CA ARG A 28 -22.89 40.91 -40.91
C ARG A 28 -23.37 40.27 -39.61
N LYS A 29 -24.67 40.37 -39.31
CA LYS A 29 -25.27 39.74 -38.13
C LYS A 29 -25.20 38.22 -38.19
N GLU A 30 -25.53 37.63 -39.35
CA GLU A 30 -25.45 36.18 -39.59
C GLU A 30 -24.02 35.66 -39.42
N ARG A 31 -23.02 36.33 -40.00
CA ARG A 31 -21.61 35.98 -39.77
C ARG A 31 -21.19 36.08 -38.31
N ALA A 32 -21.61 37.12 -37.59
CA ALA A 32 -21.32 37.25 -36.17
C ALA A 32 -22.01 36.16 -35.33
N GLU A 33 -23.22 35.75 -35.71
CA GLU A 33 -23.93 34.62 -35.08
C GLU A 33 -23.25 33.28 -35.37
N GLU A 34 -22.75 33.07 -36.59
CA GLU A 34 -21.96 31.89 -36.96
C GLU A 34 -20.63 31.83 -36.20
N GLU A 35 -19.86 32.91 -36.18
CA GLU A 35 -18.62 33.03 -35.40
C GLU A 35 -18.86 32.77 -33.90
N TRP A 36 -19.98 33.26 -33.35
CA TRP A 36 -20.36 32.99 -31.96
C TRP A 36 -20.68 31.52 -31.73
N ARG A 37 -21.40 30.86 -32.64
CA ARG A 37 -21.72 29.43 -32.55
C ARG A 37 -20.46 28.58 -32.64
N GLU A 38 -19.56 28.88 -33.58
CA GLU A 38 -18.27 28.19 -33.69
C GLU A 38 -17.44 28.35 -32.42
N TYR A 39 -17.40 29.55 -31.85
CA TYR A 39 -16.72 29.79 -30.57
C TYR A 39 -17.35 28.99 -29.41
N GLU A 40 -18.67 28.91 -29.33
CA GLU A 40 -19.36 28.07 -28.33
C GLU A 40 -19.06 26.59 -28.51
N GLU A 41 -19.02 26.09 -29.75
CA GLU A 41 -18.69 24.69 -30.04
C GLU A 41 -17.24 24.36 -29.68
N ILE A 42 -16.28 25.24 -30.01
CA ILE A 42 -14.88 25.08 -29.60
C ILE A 42 -14.79 25.01 -28.08
N ARG A 43 -15.44 25.94 -27.36
CA ARG A 43 -15.42 25.96 -25.88
C ARG A 43 -16.10 24.74 -25.27
N ARG A 44 -17.14 24.20 -25.91
CA ARG A 44 -17.77 22.95 -25.49
C ARG A 44 -16.81 21.77 -25.68
N ALA A 45 -16.18 21.65 -26.84
CA ALA A 45 -15.23 20.59 -27.15
C ALA A 45 -13.99 20.63 -26.25
N GLU A 46 -13.49 21.82 -25.90
CA GLU A 46 -12.41 21.98 -24.92
C GLU A 46 -12.81 21.46 -23.54
N ARG A 47 -13.98 21.88 -23.03
CA ARG A 47 -14.48 21.39 -21.73
C ARG A 47 -14.69 19.88 -21.73
N GLU A 48 -15.25 19.33 -22.80
CA GLU A 48 -15.46 17.88 -22.92
C GLU A 48 -14.14 17.10 -22.90
N LYS A 49 -13.10 17.59 -23.59
CA LYS A 49 -11.75 17.00 -23.54
C LYS A 49 -11.13 17.07 -22.15
N GLU A 50 -11.23 18.22 -21.48
CA GLU A 50 -10.72 18.39 -20.11
C GLU A 50 -11.47 17.49 -19.12
N GLU A 51 -12.80 17.41 -19.22
CA GLU A 51 -13.62 16.53 -18.40
C GLU A 51 -13.29 15.05 -18.63
N GLU A 52 -13.05 14.66 -19.88
CA GLU A 52 -12.65 13.30 -20.22
C GLU A 52 -11.26 12.97 -19.65
N GLU A 53 -10.28 13.87 -19.75
CA GLU A 53 -8.96 13.69 -19.16
C GLU A 53 -9.05 13.55 -17.63
N ILE A 54 -9.83 14.42 -16.97
CA ILE A 54 -10.07 14.33 -15.53
C ILE A 54 -10.74 12.99 -15.17
N ARG A 55 -11.71 12.52 -15.97
CA ARG A 55 -12.36 11.23 -15.78
C ARG A 55 -11.36 10.08 -15.87
N GLN A 56 -10.52 10.07 -16.92
CA GLN A 56 -9.48 9.04 -17.10
C GLN A 56 -8.46 9.05 -15.96
N LEU A 57 -8.06 10.23 -15.47
CA LEU A 57 -7.14 10.35 -14.33
C LEU A 57 -7.77 9.82 -13.04
N ARG A 58 -9.04 10.11 -12.78
CA ARG A 58 -9.79 9.57 -11.64
C ARG A 58 -9.92 8.05 -11.73
N GLU A 59 -10.25 7.52 -12.90
CA GLU A 59 -10.37 6.08 -13.12
C GLU A 59 -9.03 5.36 -12.90
N ARG A 60 -7.92 5.91 -13.41
CA ARG A 60 -6.56 5.38 -13.15
C ARG A 60 -6.21 5.42 -11.66
N ARG A 61 -6.63 6.44 -10.93
CA ARG A 61 -6.40 6.54 -9.48
C ARG A 61 -7.21 5.49 -8.72
N GLU A 62 -8.49 5.33 -9.04
CA GLU A 62 -9.35 4.32 -8.42
C GLU A 62 -8.89 2.91 -8.77
N ARG A 63 -8.48 2.65 -10.01
CA ARG A 63 -7.88 1.37 -10.40
C ARG A 63 -6.63 1.04 -9.58
N ARG A 64 -5.69 1.98 -9.46
CA ARG A 64 -4.49 1.80 -8.62
C ARG A 64 -4.83 1.61 -7.14
N LYS A 65 -5.89 2.25 -6.64
CA LYS A 65 -6.37 2.06 -5.27
C LYS A 65 -6.96 0.65 -5.08
N LYS A 66 -7.72 0.17 -6.07
CA LYS A 66 -8.32 -1.17 -6.06
C LYS A 66 -7.25 -2.26 -6.15
N GLU A 67 -6.30 -2.14 -7.07
CA GLU A 67 -5.18 -3.08 -7.21
C GLU A 67 -4.38 -3.18 -5.91
N ARG A 68 -4.10 -2.05 -5.25
CA ARG A 68 -3.44 -2.03 -3.93
C ARG A 68 -4.28 -2.69 -2.83
N ALA A 69 -5.59 -2.43 -2.81
CA ALA A 69 -6.49 -3.05 -1.84
C ALA A 69 -6.58 -4.58 -2.03
N GLU A 70 -6.60 -5.06 -3.28
CA GLU A 70 -6.58 -6.48 -3.61
C GLU A 70 -5.25 -7.15 -3.23
N GLU A 71 -4.12 -6.49 -3.49
CA GLU A 71 -2.80 -7.00 -3.09
C GLU A 71 -2.65 -7.08 -1.56
N GLU A 72 -3.11 -6.04 -0.85
CA GLU A 72 -3.11 -6.03 0.62
C GLU A 72 -4.02 -7.11 1.20
N ALA A 73 -5.21 -7.30 0.64
CA ALA A 73 -6.13 -8.37 1.04
C ALA A 73 -5.51 -9.75 0.83
N ARG A 74 -4.89 -10.00 -0.33
CA ARG A 74 -4.22 -11.27 -0.63
C ARG A 74 -3.04 -11.54 0.32
N LEU A 75 -2.24 -10.53 0.64
CA LEU A 75 -1.13 -10.67 1.58
C LEU A 75 -1.64 -10.93 3.00
N ALA A 76 -2.72 -10.25 3.42
CA ALA A 76 -3.35 -10.47 4.71
C ALA A 76 -3.92 -11.89 4.83
N GLU A 77 -4.58 -12.38 3.78
CA GLU A 77 -5.09 -13.76 3.72
C GLU A 77 -3.95 -14.79 3.81
N ALA A 78 -2.86 -14.60 3.04
CA ALA A 78 -1.70 -15.48 3.10
C ALA A 78 -1.09 -15.54 4.51
N ARG A 79 -0.96 -14.39 5.18
CA ARG A 79 -0.47 -14.31 6.58
C ARG A 79 -1.42 -14.99 7.55
N ALA A 80 -2.73 -14.83 7.39
CA ALA A 80 -3.72 -15.49 8.24
C ALA A 80 -3.65 -17.02 8.11
N ILE A 81 -3.47 -17.54 6.88
CA ILE A 81 -3.30 -18.97 6.63
C ILE A 81 -2.00 -19.49 7.26
N GLU A 82 -0.90 -18.76 7.10
CA GLU A 82 0.39 -19.13 7.71
C GLU A 82 0.34 -19.12 9.24
N GLU A 83 -0.30 -18.12 9.83
CA GLU A 83 -0.49 -18.04 11.27
C GLU A 83 -1.38 -19.18 11.79
N GLN A 84 -2.45 -19.53 11.09
CA GLN A 84 -3.27 -20.68 11.45
C GLN A 84 -2.51 -22.00 11.36
N LYS A 85 -1.68 -22.19 10.31
CA LYS A 85 -0.82 -23.37 10.21
C LYS A 85 0.18 -23.45 11.36
N ARG A 86 0.83 -22.34 11.71
CA ARG A 86 1.76 -22.29 12.83
C ARG A 86 1.08 -22.63 14.15
N ARG A 87 -0.10 -22.07 14.41
CA ARG A 87 -0.89 -22.39 15.62
C ARG A 87 -1.28 -23.87 15.66
N ALA A 88 -1.72 -24.45 14.55
CA ALA A 88 -2.06 -25.87 14.47
C ALA A 88 -0.84 -26.78 14.72
N GLU A 89 0.33 -26.44 14.17
CA GLU A 89 1.57 -27.19 14.39
C GLU A 89 2.04 -27.10 15.86
N ASP A 90 1.95 -25.92 16.47
CA ASP A 90 2.27 -25.72 17.88
C ASP A 90 1.33 -26.53 18.80
N GLU A 91 0.03 -26.56 18.50
CA GLU A 91 -0.95 -27.37 19.23
C GLU A 91 -0.68 -28.89 19.08
N GLU A 92 -0.34 -29.36 17.87
CA GLU A 92 0.02 -30.76 17.64
C GLU A 92 1.31 -31.15 18.38
N ARG A 93 2.33 -30.27 18.36
CA ARG A 93 3.58 -30.48 19.07
C ARG A 93 3.38 -30.50 20.58
N GLN A 94 2.54 -29.62 21.12
CA GLN A 94 2.16 -29.63 22.53
C GLN A 94 1.40 -30.90 22.90
N ARG A 95 0.50 -31.38 22.05
CA ARG A 95 -0.22 -32.63 22.27
C ARG A 95 0.72 -33.83 22.30
N LYS A 96 1.63 -33.96 21.32
CA LYS A 96 2.65 -35.03 21.28
C LYS A 96 3.55 -35.01 22.52
N LYS A 97 3.98 -33.83 22.96
CA LYS A 97 4.80 -33.68 24.18
C LYS A 97 4.06 -34.15 25.43
N ARG A 98 2.77 -33.82 25.56
CA ARG A 98 1.93 -34.29 26.69
C ARG A 98 1.74 -35.81 26.67
N GLU A 99 1.51 -36.41 25.49
CA GLU A 99 1.37 -37.87 25.35
C GLU A 99 2.70 -38.61 25.66
N GLU A 100 3.85 -38.05 25.24
CA GLU A 100 5.18 -38.62 25.54
C GLU A 100 5.53 -38.49 27.03
N GLU A 101 5.25 -37.34 27.65
CA GLU A 101 5.45 -37.16 29.10
C GLU A 101 4.57 -38.10 29.93
N GLN A 102 3.31 -38.34 29.51
CA GLN A 102 2.44 -39.32 30.14
C GLN A 102 3.00 -40.74 30.03
N ARG A 103 3.42 -41.18 28.82
CA ARG A 103 4.06 -42.51 28.65
C ARG A 103 5.31 -42.67 29.49
N LYS A 104 6.17 -41.64 29.54
CA LYS A 104 7.40 -41.65 30.35
C LYS A 104 7.10 -41.69 31.84
N ARG A 105 6.00 -41.06 32.29
CA ARG A 105 5.55 -41.12 33.67
C ARG A 105 5.01 -42.50 34.03
N GLU A 106 4.20 -43.09 33.16
CA GLU A 106 3.69 -44.46 33.32
C GLU A 106 4.82 -45.50 33.36
N GLU A 107 5.83 -45.38 32.47
CA GLU A 107 6.98 -46.30 32.47
C GLU A 107 7.83 -46.15 33.76
N ARG A 108 8.01 -44.91 34.25
CA ARG A 108 8.69 -44.66 35.54
C ARG A 108 7.90 -45.22 36.72
N GLU A 109 6.58 -45.07 36.74
CA GLU A 109 5.73 -45.63 37.79
C GLU A 109 5.74 -47.16 37.76
N ARG A 110 5.69 -47.77 36.58
CA ARG A 110 5.84 -49.22 36.41
C ARG A 110 7.21 -49.72 36.86
N LYS A 111 8.31 -49.10 36.43
CA LYS A 111 9.67 -49.44 36.92
C LYS A 111 9.81 -49.26 38.43
N ARG A 112 9.17 -48.23 39.01
CA ARG A 112 9.16 -48.00 40.45
C ARG A 112 8.37 -49.08 41.20
N GLN A 113 7.25 -49.54 40.63
CA GLN A 113 6.47 -50.66 41.16
C GLN A 113 7.26 -51.98 41.06
N GLU A 114 7.85 -52.30 39.91
CA GLU A 114 8.70 -53.49 39.73
C GLU A 114 9.90 -53.49 40.69
N PHE A 115 10.57 -52.33 40.88
CA PHE A 115 11.65 -52.20 41.85
C PHE A 115 11.16 -52.33 43.31
N ALA A 116 9.97 -51.81 43.63
CA ALA A 116 9.37 -51.96 44.95
C ALA A 116 8.97 -53.43 45.24
N GLU A 117 8.52 -54.19 44.25
CA GLU A 117 8.25 -55.63 44.37
C GLU A 117 9.54 -56.45 44.49
N MET A 118 10.56 -56.16 43.69
CA MET A 118 11.90 -56.77 43.82
C MET A 118 12.53 -56.47 45.19
N SER A 119 12.38 -55.24 45.70
CA SER A 119 12.86 -54.84 47.02
C SER A 119 12.13 -55.56 48.16
N LYS A 120 10.82 -55.84 48.00
CA LYS A 120 10.04 -56.67 48.93
C LYS A 120 10.52 -58.14 48.94
N MET A 121 11.04 -58.65 47.82
CA MET A 121 11.62 -60.00 47.75
C MET A 121 13.05 -60.08 48.33
N THR A 122 13.82 -59.00 48.34
CA THR A 122 15.12 -58.94 49.00
C THR A 122 15.02 -58.43 50.44
N THR A 123 14.44 -59.25 51.32
CA THR A 123 14.63 -59.09 52.77
C THR A 123 16.10 -59.36 53.12
N ARG A 124 16.71 -58.38 53.81
CA ARG A 124 18.06 -58.32 54.41
C ARG A 124 19.18 -57.75 53.53
N ARG A 125 19.51 -56.48 53.75
CA ARG A 125 20.90 -55.99 53.87
C ARG A 125 20.93 -54.60 54.53
N ASN A 126 21.46 -54.55 55.75
CA ASN A 126 21.81 -53.31 56.45
C ASN A 126 23.14 -52.78 55.90
N PHE A 127 23.12 -51.68 55.15
CA PHE A 127 24.31 -50.86 54.94
C PHE A 127 23.97 -49.38 55.10
N VAL A 128 24.81 -48.68 55.87
CA VAL A 128 24.71 -47.25 56.16
C VAL A 128 25.27 -46.48 54.97
N ILE A 129 24.42 -45.72 54.27
CA ILE A 129 24.82 -44.84 53.16
C ILE A 129 25.00 -43.43 53.70
N ASN A 130 26.24 -42.96 53.74
CA ASN A 130 26.55 -41.55 54.00
C ASN A 130 26.22 -40.72 52.77
N LYS A 131 25.21 -39.86 52.90
CA LYS A 131 24.71 -38.95 51.86
C LYS A 131 25.66 -37.75 51.75
N LYS A 132 26.50 -37.71 50.71
CA LYS A 132 27.24 -36.50 50.34
C LYS A 132 26.40 -35.74 49.31
N ALA A 133 25.89 -34.58 49.73
CA ALA A 133 25.20 -33.63 48.87
C ALA A 133 26.18 -33.11 47.80
N GLY A 134 25.76 -33.09 46.54
CA GLY A 134 26.60 -32.59 45.46
C GLY A 134 25.85 -32.53 44.13
N SER A 135 25.60 -31.29 43.69
CA SER A 135 25.27 -30.86 42.33
C SER A 135 23.86 -31.17 41.80
N VAL A 136 22.93 -30.26 42.11
CA VAL A 136 21.82 -29.95 41.20
C VAL A 136 22.39 -28.98 40.18
N GLU A 137 22.69 -29.50 38.99
CA GLU A 137 23.03 -28.73 37.81
C GLU A 137 21.82 -27.87 37.45
N GLN A 138 21.91 -26.58 37.76
CA GLN A 138 20.95 -25.59 37.30
C GLN A 138 21.16 -25.46 35.79
N VAL A 139 20.22 -26.01 35.04
CA VAL A 139 20.07 -25.73 33.61
C VAL A 139 19.77 -24.24 33.53
N GLU A 140 20.78 -23.45 33.16
CA GLU A 140 20.60 -22.06 32.79
C GLU A 140 19.56 -22.02 31.67
N GLU A 141 18.40 -21.46 32.02
CA GLU A 141 17.36 -21.08 31.10
C GLU A 141 17.96 -20.02 30.18
N VAL A 142 18.47 -20.47 29.02
CA VAL A 142 18.82 -19.62 27.90
C VAL A 142 17.52 -18.94 27.49
N LYS A 143 17.26 -17.77 28.08
CA LYS A 143 16.25 -16.84 27.60
C LYS A 143 16.58 -16.62 26.14
N HIS A 144 15.71 -17.12 25.28
CA HIS A 144 15.62 -16.71 23.89
C HIS A 144 15.31 -15.21 23.89
N GLU A 145 16.34 -14.38 24.04
CA GLU A 145 16.30 -13.03 23.55
C GLU A 145 16.10 -13.16 22.05
N GLU A 146 14.86 -12.94 21.60
CA GLU A 146 14.55 -12.72 20.20
C GLU A 146 15.59 -11.72 19.68
N VAL A 147 16.47 -12.20 18.80
CA VAL A 147 17.59 -11.42 18.26
C VAL A 147 17.02 -10.28 17.43
N GLN A 148 16.68 -9.19 18.10
CA GLN A 148 16.48 -7.91 17.47
C GLN A 148 17.85 -7.52 16.92
N LYS A 149 17.97 -7.53 15.58
CA LYS A 149 19.20 -7.11 14.89
C LYS A 149 19.69 -5.81 15.50
N SER A 150 21.00 -5.70 15.75
CA SER A 150 21.58 -4.47 16.28
C SER A 150 21.25 -3.29 15.35
N LYS A 151 21.07 -2.09 15.90
CA LYS A 151 20.81 -0.87 15.12
C LYS A 151 21.86 -0.68 14.01
N GLU A 152 23.11 -1.04 14.29
CA GLU A 152 24.23 -0.97 13.34
C GLU A 152 24.08 -2.01 12.21
N GLN A 153 23.58 -3.20 12.51
CA GLN A 153 23.29 -4.24 11.50
C GLN A 153 22.12 -3.81 10.60
N LEU A 154 21.07 -3.22 11.17
CA LEU A 154 19.94 -2.67 10.41
C LEU A 154 20.36 -1.52 9.49
N GLU A 155 21.23 -0.62 9.95
CA GLU A 155 21.76 0.48 9.13
C GLU A 155 22.67 -0.04 8.01
N ALA A 156 23.52 -1.03 8.30
CA ALA A 156 24.35 -1.67 7.29
C ALA A 156 23.52 -2.41 6.24
N GLU A 157 22.50 -3.18 6.65
CA GLU A 157 21.57 -3.85 5.72
C GLU A 157 20.82 -2.83 4.88
N ARG A 158 20.31 -1.74 5.48
CA ARG A 158 19.64 -0.65 4.76
C ARG A 158 20.56 -0.04 3.71
N LYS A 159 21.81 0.25 4.06
CA LYS A 159 22.80 0.83 3.14
C LYS A 159 23.08 -0.12 1.98
N ALA A 160 23.31 -1.40 2.25
CA ALA A 160 23.55 -2.42 1.23
C ALA A 160 22.36 -2.55 0.25
N ILE A 161 21.12 -2.56 0.78
CA ILE A 161 19.91 -2.63 -0.05
C ILE A 161 19.77 -1.37 -0.93
N LEU A 162 20.06 -0.18 -0.38
CA LEU A 162 19.99 1.07 -1.14
C LEU A 162 21.04 1.10 -2.24
N GLU A 163 22.28 0.69 -1.96
CA GLU A 163 23.34 0.59 -2.97
C GLU A 163 22.99 -0.40 -4.08
N GLN A 164 22.36 -1.54 -3.75
CA GLN A 164 21.90 -2.50 -4.76
C GLN A 164 20.77 -1.94 -5.63
N ARG A 165 19.86 -1.15 -5.05
CA ARG A 165 18.70 -0.59 -5.77
C ARG A 165 19.02 0.66 -6.58
N ILE A 166 19.94 1.50 -6.09
CA ILE A 166 20.33 2.75 -6.74
C ILE A 166 21.44 2.44 -7.73
N GLN A 167 21.06 2.16 -8.97
CA GLN A 167 22.05 1.95 -10.03
C GLN A 167 22.76 3.27 -10.37
N PRO A 168 24.10 3.28 -10.52
CA PRO A 168 24.83 4.44 -11.00
C PRO A 168 24.30 4.91 -12.36
N LEU A 169 24.11 6.22 -12.50
CA LEU A 169 23.57 6.79 -13.72
C LEU A 169 24.64 6.80 -14.82
N GLN A 170 24.45 6.00 -15.86
CA GLN A 170 25.32 5.99 -17.04
C GLN A 170 24.71 6.86 -18.14
N ILE A 171 25.32 8.01 -18.40
CA ILE A 171 24.90 8.98 -19.43
C ILE A 171 25.96 9.21 -20.51
N ASP A 172 27.15 8.63 -20.36
CA ASP A 172 28.26 8.82 -21.28
C ASP A 172 27.92 8.24 -22.67
N GLY A 173 28.12 9.06 -23.71
CA GLY A 173 27.86 8.66 -25.09
C GLY A 173 26.39 8.64 -25.52
N LEU A 174 25.43 9.00 -24.64
CA LEU A 174 24.02 9.10 -25.01
C LEU A 174 23.75 10.35 -25.88
N LYS A 175 22.99 10.17 -26.96
CA LYS A 175 22.51 11.28 -27.80
C LYS A 175 21.29 11.97 -27.16
N GLY A 176 20.97 13.19 -27.61
CA GLY A 176 19.89 14.00 -27.01
C GLY A 176 18.51 13.32 -26.90
N GLU A 177 18.15 12.47 -27.86
CA GLU A 177 16.90 11.69 -27.79
C GLU A 177 16.94 10.60 -26.71
N GLN A 178 18.09 9.93 -26.57
CA GLN A 178 18.29 8.90 -25.56
C GLN A 178 18.33 9.50 -24.15
N LEU A 179 18.91 10.69 -24.00
CA LEU A 179 18.88 11.44 -22.73
C LEU A 179 17.44 11.80 -22.32
N ARG A 180 16.60 12.24 -23.28
CA ARG A 180 15.18 12.50 -23.02
C ARG A 180 14.42 11.24 -22.61
N ALA A 181 14.67 10.12 -23.28
CA ALA A 181 14.06 8.84 -22.91
C ALA A 181 14.48 8.40 -21.50
N LYS A 182 15.77 8.52 -21.16
CA LYS A 182 16.28 8.18 -19.83
C LYS A 182 15.72 9.08 -18.74
N ALA A 183 15.59 10.38 -19.00
CA ALA A 183 14.96 11.32 -18.08
C ALA A 183 13.50 10.96 -17.80
N LYS A 184 12.75 10.57 -18.84
CA LYS A 184 11.36 10.11 -18.68
C LYS A 184 11.26 8.83 -17.86
N GLU A 185 12.12 7.84 -18.13
CA GLU A 185 12.19 6.60 -17.37
C GLU A 185 12.46 6.85 -15.87
N LEU A 186 13.47 7.68 -15.57
CA LEU A 186 13.79 8.05 -14.18
C LEU A 186 12.64 8.77 -13.50
N ASN A 187 11.98 9.68 -14.21
CA ASN A 187 10.81 10.39 -13.69
C ASN A 187 9.66 9.41 -13.36
N ASP A 188 9.37 8.46 -14.24
CA ASP A 188 8.32 7.46 -14.01
C ASP A 188 8.65 6.57 -12.80
N ILE A 189 9.93 6.20 -12.63
CA ILE A 189 10.40 5.45 -11.46
C ILE A 189 10.24 6.26 -10.17
N ILE A 190 10.64 7.54 -10.17
CA ILE A 190 10.51 8.44 -9.02
C ILE A 190 9.05 8.58 -8.62
N MET A 191 8.16 8.86 -9.58
CA MET A 191 6.73 9.02 -9.33
C MET A 191 6.11 7.76 -8.71
N ARG A 192 6.53 6.57 -9.16
CA ARG A 192 6.11 5.30 -8.55
C ARG A 192 6.62 5.16 -7.12
N LEU A 193 7.90 5.42 -6.88
CA LEU A 193 8.51 5.31 -5.54
C LEU A 193 7.93 6.32 -4.55
N GLU A 194 7.57 7.52 -4.98
CA GLU A 194 6.86 8.48 -4.13
C GLU A 194 5.48 7.99 -3.72
N GLY A 195 4.74 7.35 -4.64
CA GLY A 195 3.48 6.70 -4.32
C GLY A 195 3.64 5.60 -3.27
N ASP A 196 4.61 4.71 -3.47
CA ASP A 196 4.93 3.63 -2.52
C ASP A 196 5.30 4.21 -1.14
N LYS A 197 6.10 5.28 -1.10
CA LYS A 197 6.49 5.97 0.13
C LYS A 197 5.27 6.52 0.86
N TYR A 198 4.39 7.25 0.17
CA TYR A 198 3.18 7.81 0.77
C TYR A 198 2.32 6.72 1.43
N ASP A 199 2.12 5.59 0.74
CA ASP A 199 1.34 4.48 1.28
C ASP A 199 1.98 3.86 2.53
N LEU A 200 3.31 3.72 2.54
CA LEU A 200 4.06 3.24 3.71
C LEU A 200 3.98 4.22 4.88
N GLU A 201 4.08 5.53 4.64
CA GLU A 201 3.94 6.56 5.67
C GLU A 201 2.54 6.58 6.29
N GLN A 202 1.49 6.42 5.47
CA GLN A 202 0.11 6.30 5.94
C GLN A 202 -0.08 5.05 6.80
N ARG A 203 0.45 3.90 6.37
CA ARG A 203 0.43 2.65 7.15
C ARG A 203 1.18 2.80 8.47
N PHE A 204 2.37 3.39 8.44
CA PHE A 204 3.18 3.63 9.63
C PHE A 204 2.47 4.53 10.65
N THR A 205 1.81 5.59 10.16
CA THR A 205 1.03 6.51 11.00
C THR A 205 -0.12 5.79 11.70
N ARG A 206 -0.87 4.97 10.96
CA ARG A 206 -1.96 4.14 11.52
C ARG A 206 -1.44 3.16 12.57
N GLN A 207 -0.38 2.42 12.26
CA GLN A 207 0.23 1.47 13.20
C GLN A 207 0.74 2.17 14.46
N SER A 208 1.32 3.37 14.31
CA SER A 208 1.79 4.16 15.45
C SER A 208 0.63 4.59 16.35
N TYR A 209 -0.51 4.98 15.78
CA TYR A 209 -1.73 5.29 16.52
C TYR A 209 -2.26 4.05 17.27
N ASP A 210 -2.41 2.92 16.57
CA ASP A 210 -2.89 1.67 17.17
C ASP A 210 -1.98 1.22 18.33
N MET A 211 -0.66 1.37 18.18
CA MET A 211 0.32 1.07 19.24
C MET A 211 0.19 2.00 20.45
N GLN A 212 -0.06 3.30 20.23
CA GLN A 212 -0.28 4.26 21.31
C GLN A 212 -1.56 3.93 22.08
N GLU A 213 -2.65 3.60 21.39
CA GLU A 213 -3.91 3.22 22.00
C GLU A 213 -3.78 1.93 22.82
N LEU A 214 -3.10 0.91 22.28
CA LEU A 214 -2.82 -0.33 23.00
C LEU A 214 -1.97 -0.08 24.26
N ALA A 215 -0.95 0.77 24.16
CA ALA A 215 -0.12 1.14 25.31
C ALA A 215 -0.93 1.88 26.38
N GLU A 216 -1.87 2.74 25.99
CA GLU A 216 -2.75 3.44 26.92
C GLU A 216 -3.73 2.47 27.60
N ARG A 217 -4.39 1.59 26.84
CA ARG A 217 -5.27 0.55 27.38
C ARG A 217 -4.54 -0.36 28.38
N ALA A 218 -3.31 -0.76 28.07
CA ALA A 218 -2.47 -1.54 28.97
C ALA A 218 -2.16 -0.80 30.28
N ARG A 219 -1.90 0.51 30.21
CA ARG A 219 -1.69 1.36 31.41
C ARG A 219 -2.95 1.49 32.24
N GLN A 220 -4.13 1.57 31.62
CA GLN A 220 -5.41 1.63 32.33
C GLN A 220 -5.72 0.30 33.04
N MET A 221 -5.49 -0.84 32.38
CA MET A 221 -5.65 -2.17 32.99
C MET A 221 -4.69 -2.40 34.17
N ASN A 222 -3.46 -1.91 34.10
CA ASN A 222 -2.47 -2.05 35.18
C ASN A 222 -2.67 -1.07 36.35
N LYS A 223 -3.59 -0.10 36.22
CA LYS A 223 -3.91 0.89 37.26
C LYS A 223 -5.17 0.53 38.07
N GLY A 224 -5.93 -0.48 37.64
CA GLY A 224 -7.06 -1.06 38.39
C GLY A 224 -6.64 -2.34 39.08
#